data_AF-A0A529QAD6-F1
#
_entry.id   AF-A0A529QAD6-F1
#
_cell.length_a   1.000
_cell.length_b   1.000
_cell.length_c   1.000
_cell.angle_alpha   90.00
_cell.angle_beta   90.00
_cell.angle_gamma   90.00
#
_symmetry.space_group_name_H-M   'P 1'
#
loop_
_entity.id
_entity.type
_entity.pdbx_description
1 polymer ?
#
loop_
_entity_poly.entity_id
_entity_poly.type
_entity_poly.pdbx_seq_one_letter_code
_entity_poly.pdbx_strand_id
1 'polypeptide(L)'
;ETQADSRSQAHEFAKILKVSTPLVEPGCRITKNYEDGSQEKLFLPCPHCGHMQTLEWENFLANLDEEQPERSHFTCADPDCGGIIEEHDRPAMFRAAREREAKGEEVWRAGNPKARRFHRSFHLWSAYSLLQSFERIARAWLNARGDPASEQTFFNDVVGRAYKTLGEAPPWEGLRDRAGESPYARG
;
A
#
# COMPACT_ATOMS: atom_id res chain seq x y z
N GLU A 1 -1.38 -20.17 -9.04
CA GLU A 1 -0.02 -19.88 -9.55
C GLU A 1 0.54 -21.07 -10.31
N THR A 2 0.61 -22.27 -9.71
CA THR A 2 1.12 -23.50 -10.31
C THR A 2 0.63 -23.85 -11.73
N GLN A 3 -0.61 -23.50 -12.10
CA GLN A 3 -1.10 -23.73 -13.47
C GLN A 3 -0.40 -22.85 -14.51
N ALA A 4 -0.10 -21.60 -14.20
CA ALA A 4 0.59 -20.70 -15.13
C ALA A 4 2.05 -21.13 -15.33
N ASP A 5 2.71 -21.50 -14.23
CA ASP A 5 4.08 -22.04 -14.27
C ASP A 5 4.12 -23.33 -15.10
N SER A 6 3.23 -24.29 -14.84
CA SER A 6 3.15 -25.55 -15.57
C SER A 6 2.88 -25.37 -17.07
N ARG A 7 1.94 -24.49 -17.44
CA ARG A 7 1.58 -24.26 -18.86
C ARG A 7 2.66 -23.54 -19.66
N SER A 8 3.59 -22.87 -18.99
CA SER A 8 4.65 -22.09 -19.64
C SER A 8 6.02 -22.78 -19.65
N GLN A 9 6.15 -23.99 -19.09
CA GLN A 9 7.44 -24.70 -18.95
C GLN A 9 8.21 -24.90 -20.26
N ALA A 10 7.51 -25.06 -21.40
CA ALA A 10 8.13 -25.23 -22.71
C ALA A 10 8.57 -23.92 -23.37
N HIS A 11 8.29 -22.77 -22.75
CA HIS A 11 8.53 -21.44 -23.30
C HIS A 11 9.57 -20.69 -22.45
N GLU A 12 10.85 -20.83 -22.80
CA GLU A 12 12.00 -20.26 -22.08
C GLU A 12 11.84 -18.78 -21.70
N PHE A 13 11.25 -17.97 -22.59
CA PHE A 13 11.07 -16.52 -22.39
C PHE A 13 9.65 -16.13 -21.98
N ALA A 14 8.84 -17.08 -21.48
CA ALA A 14 7.50 -16.77 -21.01
C ALA A 14 7.54 -15.77 -19.85
N LYS A 15 6.57 -14.85 -19.86
CA LYS A 15 6.35 -13.90 -18.78
C LYS A 15 5.09 -14.30 -18.04
N ILE A 16 5.21 -14.52 -16.73
CA ILE A 16 4.07 -14.82 -15.86
C ILE A 16 3.76 -13.56 -15.07
N LEU A 17 2.58 -13.00 -15.32
CA LEU A 17 2.11 -11.81 -14.61
C LEU A 17 1.13 -12.23 -13.51
N LYS A 18 1.39 -11.76 -12.29
CA LYS A 18 0.51 -11.95 -11.13
C LYS A 18 0.00 -10.57 -10.70
N VAL A 19 -1.31 -10.35 -10.79
CA VAL A 19 -1.97 -9.11 -10.38
C VAL A 19 -3.11 -9.48 -9.44
N SER A 20 -3.10 -8.91 -8.24
CA SER A 20 -4.13 -9.12 -7.21
C SER A 20 -4.08 -7.98 -6.21
N THR A 21 -5.20 -7.69 -5.56
CA THR A 21 -5.18 -6.92 -4.30
C THR A 21 -4.73 -7.84 -3.16
N PRO A 22 -4.00 -7.31 -2.16
CA PRO A 22 -3.75 -8.03 -0.92
C PRO A 22 -5.05 -8.33 -0.17
N LEU A 23 -4.98 -9.30 0.75
CA LEU A 23 -6.11 -9.69 1.59
C LEU A 23 -5.68 -9.60 3.06
N VAL A 24 -5.66 -10.71 3.77
CA VAL A 24 -5.39 -10.74 5.22
C VAL A 24 -4.04 -11.40 5.48
N GLU A 25 -3.30 -10.88 6.48
CA GLU A 25 -2.14 -11.56 7.04
C GLU A 25 -2.49 -12.32 8.34
N PRO A 26 -1.87 -13.50 8.57
CA PRO A 26 -0.94 -14.22 7.69
C PRO A 26 -1.66 -14.99 6.56
N GLY A 27 -0.94 -15.30 5.48
CA GLY A 27 -1.42 -16.16 4.39
C GLY A 27 -1.80 -15.45 3.09
N CYS A 28 -1.61 -14.13 2.99
CA CYS A 28 -1.84 -13.40 1.75
C CYS A 28 -0.81 -13.80 0.67
N ARG A 29 -1.29 -14.49 -0.36
CA ARG A 29 -0.45 -15.03 -1.45
C ARG A 29 0.27 -13.95 -2.24
N ILE A 30 -0.43 -12.85 -2.59
CA ILE A 30 0.16 -11.78 -3.39
C ILE A 30 1.18 -10.98 -2.58
N THR A 31 0.93 -10.76 -1.28
CA THR A 31 1.91 -10.12 -0.38
C THR A 31 3.18 -10.95 -0.30
N LYS A 32 3.05 -12.25 -0.02
CA LYS A 32 4.21 -13.16 -0.03
C LYS A 32 4.94 -13.13 -1.37
N ASN A 33 4.20 -13.16 -2.49
CA ASN A 33 4.82 -13.09 -3.81
C ASN A 33 5.52 -11.73 -4.07
N TYR A 34 5.00 -10.62 -3.53
CA TYR A 34 5.67 -9.33 -3.59
C TYR A 34 6.98 -9.35 -2.79
N GLU A 35 6.94 -9.86 -1.57
CA GLU A 35 8.09 -9.98 -0.65
C GLU A 35 9.20 -10.88 -1.20
N ASP A 36 8.85 -12.01 -1.82
CA ASP A 36 9.80 -12.91 -2.48
C ASP A 36 10.49 -12.27 -3.70
N GLY A 37 9.87 -11.23 -4.29
CA GLY A 37 10.34 -10.53 -5.50
C GLY A 37 11.24 -9.31 -5.22
N SER A 38 11.36 -8.42 -6.22
CA SER A 38 12.23 -7.24 -6.17
C SER A 38 11.75 -6.09 -5.27
N GLN A 39 10.49 -6.12 -4.85
CA GLN A 39 9.86 -5.15 -3.95
C GLN A 39 10.01 -3.70 -4.45
N GLU A 40 9.73 -3.46 -5.73
CA GLU A 40 9.88 -2.14 -6.34
C GLU A 40 8.76 -1.19 -5.91
N LYS A 41 9.15 0.04 -5.56
CA LYS A 41 8.26 1.17 -5.32
C LYS A 41 8.57 2.28 -6.33
N LEU A 42 7.53 3.01 -6.73
CA LEU A 42 7.66 4.18 -7.59
C LEU A 42 8.04 5.41 -6.75
N PHE A 43 9.16 6.03 -7.10
CA PHE A 43 9.59 7.31 -6.54
C PHE A 43 9.20 8.44 -7.49
N LEU A 44 8.50 9.43 -6.96
CA LEU A 44 8.12 10.64 -7.67
C LEU A 44 8.93 11.82 -7.12
N PRO A 45 9.40 12.73 -7.99
CA PRO A 45 10.04 13.96 -7.54
C PRO A 45 8.99 14.89 -6.93
N CYS A 46 9.32 15.49 -5.78
CA CYS A 46 8.54 16.59 -5.21
C CYS A 46 8.47 17.76 -6.22
N PRO A 47 7.30 18.38 -6.43
CA PRO A 47 7.16 19.53 -7.34
C PRO A 47 7.93 20.77 -6.86
N HIS A 48 8.23 20.87 -5.57
CA HIS A 48 8.87 22.05 -4.96
C HIS A 48 10.41 21.95 -4.95
N CYS A 49 10.96 20.86 -4.43
CA CYS A 49 12.40 20.68 -4.25
C CYS A 49 13.01 19.58 -5.14
N GLY A 50 12.20 18.79 -5.83
CA GLY A 50 12.67 17.67 -6.66
C GLY A 50 13.16 16.45 -5.89
N HIS A 51 12.99 16.40 -4.56
CA HIS A 51 13.29 15.24 -3.73
C HIS A 51 12.50 14.01 -4.19
N MET A 52 13.17 12.87 -4.36
CA MET A 52 12.54 11.63 -4.83
C MET A 52 11.93 10.86 -3.66
N GLN A 53 10.61 10.74 -3.63
CA GLN A 53 9.84 10.13 -2.55
C GLN A 53 8.76 9.19 -3.05
N THR A 54 8.30 8.28 -2.19
CA THR A 54 7.09 7.50 -2.41
C THR A 54 5.88 8.23 -1.83
N LEU A 55 4.69 7.99 -2.39
CA LEU A 55 3.43 8.41 -1.78
C LEU A 55 3.04 7.33 -0.77
N GLU A 56 3.33 7.56 0.52
CA GLU A 56 3.00 6.62 1.60
C GLU A 56 1.66 6.98 2.25
N TRP A 57 0.86 5.97 2.58
CA TRP A 57 -0.45 6.16 3.21
C TRP A 57 -0.37 6.96 4.50
N GLU A 58 0.64 6.72 5.33
CA GLU A 58 0.86 7.41 6.59
C GLU A 58 1.04 8.92 6.40
N ASN A 59 1.71 9.34 5.32
CA ASN A 59 1.87 10.75 4.98
C ASN A 59 0.53 11.37 4.58
N PHE A 60 -0.27 10.67 3.77
CA PHE A 60 -1.61 11.14 3.39
C PHE A 60 -2.55 11.23 4.59
N LEU A 61 -2.55 10.21 5.45
CA LEU A 61 -3.38 10.15 6.66
C LEU A 61 -3.07 11.30 7.62
N ALA A 62 -1.78 11.66 7.77
CA ALA A 62 -1.38 12.79 8.60
C ALA A 62 -1.85 14.15 8.07
N ASN A 63 -2.14 14.23 6.76
CA ASN A 63 -2.58 15.45 6.07
C ASN A 63 -4.03 15.34 5.56
N LEU A 64 -4.80 14.41 6.12
CA LEU A 64 -6.21 14.23 5.81
C LEU A 64 -7.04 15.27 6.56
N ASP A 65 -7.88 15.99 5.82
CA ASP A 65 -8.83 16.95 6.38
C ASP A 65 -10.22 16.30 6.47
N GLU A 66 -10.72 16.10 7.69
CA GLU A 66 -12.00 15.43 7.91
C GLU A 66 -13.20 16.30 7.53
N GLU A 67 -13.07 17.62 7.67
CA GLU A 67 -14.15 18.58 7.38
C GLU A 67 -14.17 18.95 5.89
N GLN A 68 -13.00 19.01 5.25
CA GLN A 68 -12.81 19.34 3.83
C GLN A 68 -11.95 18.27 3.14
N PRO A 69 -12.47 17.04 2.87
CA PRO A 69 -11.72 15.95 2.28
C PRO A 69 -11.01 16.30 0.96
N GLU A 70 -11.54 17.25 0.20
CA GLU A 70 -10.96 17.77 -1.04
C GLU A 70 -9.62 18.52 -0.85
N ARG A 71 -9.30 18.93 0.38
CA ARG A 71 -8.03 19.57 0.76
C ARG A 71 -6.99 18.59 1.29
N SER A 72 -7.32 17.30 1.36
CA SER A 72 -6.37 16.25 1.74
C SER A 72 -5.24 16.15 0.73
N HIS A 73 -4.01 16.08 1.20
CA HIS A 73 -2.81 16.21 0.37
C HIS A 73 -1.66 15.33 0.88
N PHE A 74 -0.54 15.35 0.18
CA PHE A 74 0.73 14.83 0.69
C PHE A 74 1.63 15.99 1.09
N THR A 75 2.58 15.73 1.97
CA THR A 75 3.69 16.65 2.25
C THR A 75 4.98 16.06 1.71
N CYS A 76 5.93 16.91 1.32
CA CYS A 76 7.25 16.46 0.93
C CYS A 76 7.90 15.68 2.09
N ALA A 77 8.45 14.50 1.80
CA ALA A 77 9.15 13.66 2.76
C ALA A 77 10.51 14.25 3.18
N ASP A 78 11.02 15.24 2.43
CA ASP A 78 12.20 16.00 2.79
C ASP A 78 11.87 17.02 3.89
N PRO A 79 12.45 16.91 5.10
CA PRO A 79 12.16 17.81 6.22
C PRO A 79 12.51 19.27 5.92
N ASP A 80 13.50 19.52 5.06
CA ASP A 80 13.92 20.88 4.70
C ASP A 80 12.96 21.53 3.70
N CYS A 81 12.13 20.74 3.01
CA CYS A 81 11.14 21.24 2.06
C CYS A 81 9.75 21.38 2.72
N GLY A 82 9.20 20.29 3.26
CA GLY A 82 7.85 20.28 3.86
C GLY A 82 6.69 20.69 2.93
N GLY A 83 6.95 20.96 1.65
CA GLY A 83 5.98 21.51 0.72
C GLY A 83 4.74 20.62 0.51
N ILE A 84 3.58 21.26 0.39
CA ILE A 84 2.27 20.64 0.16
C ILE A 84 2.18 20.15 -1.29
N ILE A 85 1.81 18.89 -1.47
CA ILE A 85 1.63 18.24 -2.77
C ILE A 85 0.15 17.97 -2.93
N GLU A 86 -0.49 18.79 -3.75
CA GLU A 86 -1.92 18.72 -4.01
C GLU A 86 -2.23 17.81 -5.21
N GLU A 87 -3.51 17.56 -5.42
CA GLU A 87 -4.03 16.77 -6.54
C GLU A 87 -3.47 17.23 -7.89
N HIS A 88 -3.44 18.54 -8.11
CA HIS A 88 -3.05 19.14 -9.38
C HIS A 88 -1.55 19.01 -9.69
N ASP A 89 -0.72 18.75 -8.67
CA ASP A 89 0.72 18.52 -8.82
C ASP A 89 1.02 17.14 -9.41
N ARG A 90 0.16 16.13 -9.15
CA ARG A 90 0.41 14.74 -9.53
C ARG A 90 0.78 14.57 -11.02
N PRO A 91 0.03 15.12 -12.00
CA PRO A 91 0.40 14.99 -13.40
C PRO A 91 1.80 15.52 -13.72
N ALA A 92 2.23 16.62 -13.08
CA ALA A 92 3.57 17.16 -13.26
C ALA A 92 4.64 16.25 -12.64
N MET A 93 4.38 15.71 -11.45
CA MET A 93 5.28 14.75 -10.79
C MET A 93 5.52 13.50 -11.64
N PHE A 94 4.46 12.94 -12.25
CA PHE A 94 4.59 11.78 -13.15
C PHE A 94 5.39 12.10 -14.42
N ARG A 95 5.16 13.27 -15.03
CA ARG A 95 5.95 13.71 -16.19
C ARG A 95 7.43 13.86 -15.82
N ALA A 96 7.71 14.53 -14.70
CA ALA A 96 9.07 14.72 -14.22
C ALA A 96 9.76 13.38 -13.88
N ALA A 97 9.04 12.42 -13.27
CA ALA A 97 9.57 11.08 -13.05
C ALA A 97 9.92 10.38 -14.37
N ARG A 98 9.03 10.45 -15.38
CA ARG A 98 9.28 9.86 -16.70
C ARG A 98 10.48 10.50 -17.41
N GLU A 99 10.65 11.81 -17.29
CA GLU A 99 11.81 12.52 -17.84
C GLU A 99 13.12 12.11 -17.16
N ARG A 100 13.12 11.90 -15.84
CA ARG A 100 14.28 11.39 -15.09
C ARG A 100 14.61 9.95 -15.48
N GLU A 101 13.59 9.10 -15.61
CA GLU A 101 13.75 7.72 -16.09
C GLU A 101 14.37 7.69 -17.50
N ALA A 102 13.93 8.56 -18.41
CA ALA A 102 14.50 8.68 -19.76
C ALA A 102 15.97 9.14 -19.76
N LYS A 103 16.42 9.84 -18.71
CA LYS A 103 17.82 10.23 -18.50
C LYS A 103 18.65 9.14 -17.80
N GLY A 104 18.04 8.00 -17.46
CA GLY A 104 18.70 6.87 -16.81
C GLY A 104 18.68 6.89 -15.28
N GLU A 105 17.92 7.80 -14.66
CA GLU A 105 17.72 7.79 -13.20
C GLU A 105 16.77 6.66 -12.77
N GLU A 106 17.07 5.97 -11.68
CA GLU A 106 16.19 4.93 -11.12
C GLU A 106 14.99 5.56 -10.37
N VAL A 107 13.84 5.63 -11.07
CA VAL A 107 12.55 6.04 -10.49
C VAL A 107 11.80 4.88 -9.85
N TRP A 108 11.96 3.66 -10.36
CA TRP A 108 11.53 2.44 -9.70
C TRP A 108 12.71 1.88 -8.92
N ARG A 109 12.62 1.87 -7.59
CA ARG A 109 13.71 1.43 -6.72
C ARG A 109 13.32 0.13 -6.03
N ALA A 110 14.18 -0.87 -6.16
CA ALA A 110 13.96 -2.20 -5.62
C ALA A 110 14.36 -2.27 -4.13
N GLY A 111 13.43 -2.70 -3.28
CA GLY A 111 13.72 -3.07 -1.89
C GLY A 111 14.56 -4.35 -1.78
N ASN A 112 14.46 -5.25 -2.78
CA ASN A 112 15.24 -6.47 -2.88
C ASN A 112 15.89 -6.60 -4.28
N PRO A 113 17.01 -5.89 -4.55
CA PRO A 113 17.64 -5.89 -5.87
C PRO A 113 18.08 -7.28 -6.36
N LYS A 114 18.37 -8.23 -5.44
CA LYS A 114 18.83 -9.59 -5.77
C LYS A 114 17.77 -10.39 -6.52
N ALA A 115 16.49 -10.13 -6.27
CA ALA A 115 15.39 -10.81 -6.93
C ALA A 115 15.08 -10.28 -8.34
N ARG A 116 15.55 -9.06 -8.71
CA ARG A 116 15.23 -8.41 -10.00
C ARG A 116 15.50 -9.28 -11.22
N ARG A 117 16.49 -10.18 -11.15
CA ARG A 117 16.89 -11.05 -12.27
C ARG A 117 15.82 -12.09 -12.62
N PHE A 118 15.05 -12.57 -11.66
CA PHE A 118 14.15 -13.71 -11.84
C PHE A 118 12.71 -13.44 -11.36
N HIS A 119 12.49 -12.44 -10.51
CA HIS A 119 11.18 -12.10 -9.97
C HIS A 119 11.06 -10.60 -9.74
N ARG A 120 10.45 -9.91 -10.70
CA ARG A 120 10.09 -8.49 -10.58
C ARG A 120 8.75 -8.39 -9.83
N SER A 121 8.69 -7.62 -8.76
CA SER A 121 7.46 -7.35 -8.01
C SER A 121 7.34 -5.85 -7.71
N PHE A 122 6.10 -5.34 -7.73
CA PHE A 122 5.80 -3.92 -7.63
C PHE A 122 4.67 -3.68 -6.65
N HIS A 123 4.76 -2.62 -5.86
CA HIS A 123 3.66 -2.15 -5.02
C HIS A 123 3.08 -0.87 -5.63
N LEU A 124 1.76 -0.88 -5.84
CA LEU A 124 0.97 0.23 -6.33
C LEU A 124 -0.30 0.35 -5.50
N TRP A 125 -0.79 1.57 -5.37
CA TRP A 125 -2.02 1.89 -4.65
C TRP A 125 -2.68 3.11 -5.27
N SER A 126 -3.90 3.44 -4.83
CA SER A 126 -4.75 4.44 -5.46
C SER A 126 -4.12 5.82 -5.63
N ALA A 127 -3.19 6.24 -4.77
CA ALA A 127 -2.51 7.54 -4.92
C ALA A 127 -1.71 7.67 -6.23
N TYR A 128 -1.27 6.54 -6.81
CA TYR A 128 -0.58 6.52 -8.10
C TYR A 128 -1.53 6.49 -9.31
N SER A 129 -2.84 6.39 -9.10
CA SER A 129 -3.85 6.43 -10.15
C SER A 129 -4.39 7.84 -10.33
N LEU A 130 -4.23 8.41 -11.54
CA LEU A 130 -4.85 9.69 -11.91
C LEU A 130 -6.38 9.58 -12.13
N LEU A 131 -6.95 8.37 -12.07
CA LEU A 131 -8.40 8.15 -12.14
C LEU A 131 -9.08 8.25 -10.77
N GLN A 132 -8.31 8.31 -9.69
CA GLN A 132 -8.82 8.40 -8.32
C GLN A 132 -8.22 9.63 -7.65
N SER A 133 -9.08 10.60 -7.32
CA SER A 133 -8.66 11.84 -6.63
C SER A 133 -8.27 11.58 -5.17
N PHE A 134 -7.44 12.46 -4.62
CA PHE A 134 -7.15 12.51 -3.19
C PHE A 134 -8.42 12.64 -2.35
N GLU A 135 -9.37 13.49 -2.76
CA GLU A 135 -10.69 13.58 -2.13
C GLU A 135 -11.39 12.22 -2.03
N ARG A 136 -11.38 11.44 -3.12
CA ARG A 136 -12.03 10.12 -3.16
C ARG A 136 -11.33 9.13 -2.23
N ILE A 137 -10.00 9.20 -2.11
CA ILE A 137 -9.24 8.41 -1.14
C ILE A 137 -9.61 8.81 0.29
N ALA A 138 -9.61 10.10 0.60
CA ALA A 138 -9.96 10.63 1.92
C ALA A 138 -11.39 10.24 2.33
N ARG A 139 -12.38 10.44 1.44
CA ARG A 139 -13.77 10.03 1.69
C ARG A 139 -13.91 8.52 1.87
N ALA A 140 -13.17 7.71 1.09
CA ALA A 140 -13.19 6.26 1.24
C ALA A 140 -12.66 5.84 2.62
N TRP A 141 -11.60 6.48 3.11
CA TRP A 141 -11.10 6.24 4.47
C TRP A 141 -12.10 6.68 5.55
N LEU A 142 -12.64 7.90 5.44
CA LEU A 142 -13.59 8.42 6.43
C LEU A 142 -14.85 7.55 6.55
N ASN A 143 -15.32 6.98 5.44
CA ASN A 143 -16.45 6.04 5.44
C ASN A 143 -16.10 4.66 6.01
N ALA A 144 -14.82 4.25 5.92
CA ALA A 144 -14.37 2.93 6.36
C ALA A 144 -13.92 2.92 7.84
N ARG A 145 -13.31 4.01 8.30
CA ARG A 145 -12.72 4.15 9.63
C ARG A 145 -13.76 3.87 10.72
N GLY A 146 -13.40 3.00 11.67
CA GLY A 146 -14.25 2.60 12.79
C GLY A 146 -15.06 1.32 12.56
N ASP A 147 -15.08 0.78 11.33
CA ASP A 147 -15.60 -0.56 11.04
C ASP A 147 -14.47 -1.47 10.54
N PRO A 148 -14.05 -2.50 11.30
CA PRO A 148 -12.90 -3.35 10.94
C PRO A 148 -13.01 -4.02 9.56
N ALA A 149 -14.22 -4.40 9.13
CA ALA A 149 -14.43 -5.02 7.83
C ALA A 149 -14.25 -4.01 6.68
N SER A 150 -14.73 -2.79 6.87
CA SER A 150 -14.57 -1.69 5.91
C SER A 150 -13.13 -1.18 5.89
N GLU A 151 -12.46 -1.07 7.04
CA GLU A 151 -11.03 -0.74 7.12
C GLU A 151 -10.19 -1.78 6.37
N GLN A 152 -10.46 -3.06 6.58
CA GLN A 152 -9.82 -4.14 5.81
C GLN A 152 -10.00 -3.95 4.31
N THR A 153 -11.22 -3.67 3.86
CA THR A 153 -11.52 -3.44 2.43
C THR A 153 -10.74 -2.23 1.90
N PHE A 154 -10.70 -1.13 2.66
CA PHE A 154 -9.93 0.06 2.31
C PHE A 154 -8.44 -0.22 2.17
N PHE A 155 -7.82 -0.91 3.14
CA PHE A 155 -6.39 -1.22 3.09
C PHE A 155 -6.05 -2.11 1.89
N ASN A 156 -6.88 -3.11 1.62
CA ASN A 156 -6.66 -4.08 0.55
C ASN A 156 -6.81 -3.44 -0.84
N ASP A 157 -7.91 -2.72 -1.06
CA ASP A 157 -8.29 -2.24 -2.40
C ASP A 157 -7.74 -0.84 -2.71
N VAL A 158 -7.64 0.04 -1.71
CA VAL A 158 -7.19 1.43 -1.89
C VAL A 158 -5.71 1.57 -1.61
N VAL A 159 -5.25 1.08 -0.45
CA VAL A 159 -3.84 1.22 0.00
C VAL A 159 -2.92 0.14 -0.60
N GLY A 160 -3.49 -0.96 -1.11
CA GLY A 160 -2.70 -2.03 -1.71
C GLY A 160 -1.80 -2.74 -0.70
N ARG A 161 -2.21 -2.81 0.58
CA ARG A 161 -1.49 -3.47 1.66
C ARG A 161 -2.38 -4.51 2.32
N ALA A 162 -1.80 -5.65 2.71
CA ALA A 162 -2.56 -6.67 3.41
C ALA A 162 -2.97 -6.17 4.80
N TYR A 163 -4.22 -6.45 5.16
CA TYR A 163 -4.74 -6.11 6.47
C TYR A 163 -4.26 -7.12 7.52
N LYS A 164 -3.66 -6.61 8.60
CA LYS A 164 -3.32 -7.42 9.76
C LYS A 164 -4.52 -7.46 10.67
N THR A 165 -5.20 -8.60 10.73
CA THR A 165 -6.26 -8.79 11.71
C THR A 165 -5.67 -8.61 13.11
N LEU A 166 -6.19 -7.67 13.89
CA LEU A 166 -6.00 -7.62 15.34
C LEU A 166 -6.72 -8.85 15.91
N GLY A 167 -6.05 -9.99 15.85
CA GLY A 167 -6.68 -11.30 15.96
C GLY A 167 -5.77 -12.33 16.63
N GLU A 168 -5.18 -11.98 17.76
CA GLU A 168 -5.22 -12.94 18.86
C GLU A 168 -6.49 -12.60 19.65
N ALA A 169 -7.50 -13.47 19.54
CA ALA A 169 -8.45 -13.57 20.63
C ALA A 169 -7.63 -13.79 21.91
N PRO A 170 -7.95 -13.14 23.05
CA PRO A 170 -7.29 -13.45 24.31
C PRO A 170 -7.26 -14.97 24.48
N PRO A 171 -6.14 -15.56 24.93
CA PRO A 171 -6.06 -16.99 25.16
C PRO A 171 -7.31 -17.43 25.93
N TRP A 172 -7.96 -18.50 25.47
CA TRP A 172 -9.19 -18.97 26.08
C TRP A 172 -9.01 -19.27 27.57
N GLU A 173 -7.77 -19.55 28.02
CA GLU A 173 -7.41 -19.63 29.44
C GLU A 173 -7.68 -18.31 30.18
N GLY A 174 -7.30 -17.15 29.63
CA GLY A 174 -7.56 -15.85 30.24
C GLY A 174 -9.06 -15.48 30.29
N LEU A 175 -9.85 -15.92 29.31
CA LEU A 175 -11.31 -15.79 29.33
C LEU A 175 -11.95 -16.74 30.37
N ARG A 176 -11.45 -17.98 30.46
CA ARG A 176 -11.87 -18.98 31.44
C ARG A 176 -11.55 -18.54 32.87
N ASP A 177 -10.34 -18.03 33.11
CA ASP A 177 -9.87 -17.67 34.44
C ASP A 177 -10.63 -16.43 34.96
N ARG A 178 -10.90 -15.44 34.08
CA ARG A 178 -11.85 -14.35 34.38
C ARG A 178 -13.27 -14.83 34.66
N ALA A 179 -13.76 -15.83 33.94
CA ALA A 179 -15.05 -16.45 34.23
C ALA A 179 -15.01 -17.29 35.53
N GLY A 180 -13.83 -17.77 35.93
CA GLY A 180 -13.49 -18.37 37.22
C GLY A 180 -13.69 -17.43 38.39
N GLU A 181 -13.22 -16.20 38.25
CA GLU A 181 -13.22 -15.14 39.27
C GLU A 181 -14.50 -14.29 39.28
N SER A 182 -15.42 -14.57 38.35
CA SER A 182 -16.68 -13.85 38.22
C SER A 182 -17.56 -14.00 39.48
N PRO A 183 -18.03 -12.90 40.10
CA PRO A 183 -18.92 -12.94 41.26
C PRO A 183 -20.36 -13.34 40.91
N TYR A 184 -20.67 -13.51 39.63
CA TYR A 184 -22.00 -13.95 39.18
C TYR A 184 -22.19 -15.44 39.46
N ALA A 185 -23.29 -15.79 40.13
CA ALA A 185 -23.65 -17.17 40.42
C ALA A 185 -23.78 -17.99 39.12
N ARG A 186 -23.07 -19.11 39.07
CA ARG A 186 -23.25 -20.10 38.00
C ARG A 186 -24.54 -20.85 38.29
N GLY A 187 -25.50 -20.75 37.36
CA GLY A 187 -26.76 -21.49 37.40
C GLY A 187 -26.56 -22.98 37.14
#